data_AF-A0A5N5W440-F1
#
_entry.id   AF-A0A5N5W440-F1
#
_cell.length_a   1.000
_cell.length_b   1.000
_cell.length_c   1.000
_cell.angle_alpha   90.00
_cell.angle_beta   90.00
_cell.angle_gamma   90.00
#
_symmetry.space_group_name_H-M   'P 1'
#
loop_
_entity.id
_entity.type
_entity.pdbx_description
1 polymer ?
#
loop_
_entity_poly.entity_id
_entity_poly.type
_entity_poly.pdbx_seq_one_letter_code
_entity_poly.pdbx_strand_id
1 'polypeptide(L)'
;MAQDADDTVPNEALLYTDDLTEADVIALTEFLDRRLEEMAGRHPEGSDEHAAAVGFSRLVAMDGLQLRDYVNAWRDVEHRHEYPVPENALRQEIHFGWIHLCQAVAGWSGHAEFNAARWRVLRWFCPQHQEFVEAATGDAWTCAEPDEPATGTWRPAAHP
;
A
#
# COMPACT_ATOMS: atom_id res chain seq x y z
N MET A 1 22.47 -27.88 1.41
CA MET A 1 22.70 -26.43 1.28
C MET A 1 22.21 -26.06 -0.10
N ALA A 2 21.03 -25.46 -0.19
CA ALA A 2 20.42 -25.06 -1.45
C ALA A 2 19.97 -23.61 -1.29
N GLN A 3 20.59 -22.76 -2.12
CA GLN A 3 20.31 -21.37 -2.47
C GLN A 3 19.45 -20.55 -1.50
N ASP A 4 20.12 -19.57 -0.88
CA ASP A 4 19.51 -18.29 -0.51
C ASP A 4 18.86 -17.72 -1.78
N ALA A 5 17.53 -17.85 -1.87
CA ALA A 5 16.75 -16.99 -2.73
C ALA A 5 16.94 -15.58 -2.17
N ASP A 6 17.55 -14.71 -2.97
CA ASP A 6 17.67 -13.30 -2.69
C ASP A 6 16.24 -12.73 -2.65
N ASP A 7 15.60 -12.79 -1.48
CA ASP A 7 14.25 -12.28 -1.16
C ASP A 7 14.20 -10.74 -1.17
N THR A 8 15.14 -10.10 -1.87
CA THR A 8 15.08 -8.67 -2.14
C THR A 8 13.94 -8.40 -3.11
N VAL A 9 12.86 -7.80 -2.60
CA VAL A 9 11.82 -7.21 -3.43
C VAL A 9 12.48 -6.31 -4.49
N PRO A 10 12.21 -6.52 -5.79
CA PRO A 10 12.82 -5.72 -6.85
C PRO A 10 12.57 -4.23 -6.60
N ASN A 11 13.63 -3.41 -6.60
CA ASN A 11 13.49 -1.96 -6.38
C ASN A 11 12.98 -1.21 -7.63
N GLU A 12 12.49 -1.94 -8.63
CA GLU A 12 11.84 -1.37 -9.80
C GLU A 12 10.50 -0.75 -9.38
N ALA A 13 10.15 0.38 -10.01
CA ALA A 13 8.90 1.06 -9.72
C ALA A 13 7.71 0.21 -10.17
N LEU A 14 6.78 -0.05 -9.25
CA LEU A 14 5.46 -0.59 -9.60
C LEU A 14 4.62 0.51 -10.22
N LEU A 15 3.89 0.19 -11.29
CA LEU A 15 3.04 1.14 -11.99
C LEU A 15 1.56 0.86 -11.77
N TYR A 16 1.16 -0.40 -11.85
CA TYR A 16 -0.24 -0.80 -11.74
C TYR A 16 -0.47 -1.82 -10.63
N THR A 17 -1.71 -1.88 -10.12
CA THR A 17 -2.03 -2.83 -9.04
C THR A 17 -2.05 -4.29 -9.48
N ASP A 18 -2.22 -4.60 -10.78
CA ASP A 18 -2.06 -5.99 -11.23
C ASP A 18 -0.60 -6.46 -11.19
N ASP A 19 0.36 -5.55 -11.07
CA ASP A 19 1.79 -5.88 -10.95
C ASP A 19 2.15 -6.25 -9.50
N LEU A 20 1.26 -6.04 -8.53
CA LEU A 20 1.50 -6.37 -7.13
C LEU A 20 1.73 -7.86 -6.94
N THR A 21 2.70 -8.18 -6.09
CA THR A 21 3.01 -9.53 -5.66
C THR A 21 2.76 -9.70 -4.16
N GLU A 22 2.66 -10.95 -3.70
CA GLU A 22 2.63 -11.26 -2.28
C GLU A 22 3.82 -10.64 -1.52
N ALA A 23 5.00 -10.66 -2.12
CA ALA A 23 6.22 -10.10 -1.52
C ALA A 23 6.11 -8.57 -1.28
N ASP A 24 5.38 -7.85 -2.14
CA ASP A 24 5.16 -6.41 -1.97
C ASP A 24 4.30 -6.08 -0.76
N VAL A 25 3.24 -6.87 -0.58
CA VAL A 25 2.35 -6.75 0.57
C VAL A 25 3.10 -7.10 1.84
N ILE A 26 3.84 -8.22 1.85
CA ILE A 26 4.66 -8.64 2.99
C ILE A 26 5.65 -7.54 3.37
N ALA A 27 6.46 -7.04 2.42
CA ALA A 27 7.47 -6.04 2.72
C ALA A 27 6.91 -4.74 3.31
N LEU A 28 5.77 -4.26 2.79
CA LEU A 28 5.10 -3.07 3.34
C LEU A 28 4.53 -3.35 4.74
N THR A 29 3.89 -4.49 4.95
CA THR A 29 3.28 -4.85 6.24
C THR A 29 4.33 -5.06 7.32
N GLU A 30 5.46 -5.72 7.03
CA GLU A 30 6.58 -5.89 7.97
C GLU A 30 7.25 -4.56 8.30
N PHE A 31 7.35 -3.64 7.34
CA PHE A 31 7.83 -2.28 7.62
C PHE A 31 6.90 -1.57 8.60
N LEU A 32 5.60 -1.56 8.31
CA LEU A 32 4.58 -0.94 9.16
C LEU A 32 4.56 -1.56 10.56
N ASP A 33 4.59 -2.88 10.66
CA ASP A 33 4.58 -3.60 11.93
C ASP A 33 5.76 -3.17 12.82
N ARG A 34 7.00 -3.24 12.30
CA ARG A 34 8.18 -2.75 13.03
C ARG A 34 8.06 -1.30 13.48
N ARG A 35 7.57 -0.39 12.60
CA ARG A 35 7.42 1.03 12.95
C ARG A 35 6.35 1.24 14.03
N LEU A 36 5.27 0.48 14.00
CA LEU A 36 4.17 0.56 14.96
C LEU A 36 4.53 -0.07 16.31
N GLU A 37 5.30 -1.15 16.32
CA GLU A 37 5.90 -1.72 17.53
C GLU A 37 6.85 -0.71 18.20
N GLU A 38 7.74 -0.08 17.43
CA GLU A 38 8.62 0.99 17.95
C GLU A 38 7.84 2.21 18.45
N MET A 39 6.73 2.56 17.77
CA MET A 39 5.85 3.61 18.25
C MET A 39 5.21 3.24 19.59
N ALA A 40 4.64 2.04 19.70
CA ALA A 40 4.05 1.56 20.95
C ALA A 40 5.07 1.51 22.09
N GLY A 41 6.30 1.08 21.81
CA GLY A 41 7.38 0.98 22.80
C GLY A 41 7.92 2.33 23.30
N ARG A 42 7.65 3.44 22.61
CA ARG A 42 7.98 4.80 23.07
C ARG A 42 7.01 5.35 24.11
N HIS A 43 5.82 4.75 24.22
CA HIS A 43 4.76 5.20 25.13
C HIS A 43 4.57 4.20 26.27
N PRO A 44 4.28 4.67 27.51
CA PRO A 44 4.02 3.77 28.63
C PRO A 44 2.83 2.84 28.35
N GLU A 45 2.95 1.57 28.76
CA GLU A 45 1.83 0.64 28.72
C GLU A 45 0.61 1.22 29.47
N GLY A 46 -0.56 1.13 28.83
CA GLY A 46 -1.81 1.68 29.35
C GLY A 46 -2.07 3.15 29.04
N SER A 47 -1.15 3.86 28.37
CA SER A 47 -1.47 5.18 27.80
C SER A 47 -2.34 5.05 26.55
N ASP A 48 -3.08 6.11 26.23
CA ASP A 48 -3.92 6.15 25.03
C ASP A 48 -3.08 5.99 23.75
N GLU A 49 -1.88 6.57 23.71
CA GLU A 49 -0.96 6.46 22.56
C GLU A 49 -0.43 5.03 22.37
N HIS A 50 -0.07 4.35 23.46
CA HIS A 50 0.33 2.95 23.39
C HIS A 50 -0.83 2.08 22.88
N ALA A 51 -2.04 2.27 23.44
CA ALA A 51 -3.23 1.54 23.02
C ALA A 51 -3.58 1.80 21.55
N ALA A 52 -3.46 3.05 21.09
CA ALA A 52 -3.69 3.43 19.70
C ALA A 52 -2.66 2.78 18.76
N ALA A 53 -1.37 2.79 19.11
CA ALA A 53 -0.32 2.16 18.32
C ALA A 53 -0.54 0.65 18.16
N VAL A 54 -0.83 -0.05 19.27
CA VAL A 54 -1.12 -1.49 19.26
C VAL A 54 -2.41 -1.79 18.49
N GLY A 55 -3.46 -0.99 18.68
CA GLY A 55 -4.71 -1.14 17.95
C GLY A 55 -4.52 -0.97 16.44
N PHE A 56 -3.74 0.03 16.04
CA PHE A 56 -3.46 0.29 14.63
C PHE A 56 -2.57 -0.80 14.00
N SER A 57 -1.56 -1.32 14.71
CA SER A 57 -0.76 -2.48 14.26
C SER A 57 -1.66 -3.69 13.94
N ARG A 58 -2.65 -3.99 14.79
CA ARG A 58 -3.60 -5.08 14.54
C ARG A 58 -4.45 -4.86 13.29
N LEU A 59 -4.91 -3.63 13.06
CA LEU A 59 -5.68 -3.30 11.86
C LEU A 59 -4.83 -3.46 10.60
N VAL A 60 -3.62 -2.91 10.60
CA VAL A 60 -2.68 -3.06 9.48
C VAL A 60 -2.33 -4.52 9.22
N ALA A 61 -2.14 -5.33 10.26
CA ALA A 61 -1.88 -6.76 10.11
C ALA A 61 -3.05 -7.49 9.44
N MET A 62 -4.29 -7.17 9.82
CA MET A 62 -5.49 -7.72 9.18
C MET A 62 -5.64 -7.29 7.73
N ASP A 63 -5.46 -5.99 7.44
CA ASP A 63 -5.50 -5.46 6.08
C ASP A 63 -4.41 -6.07 5.20
N GLY A 64 -3.22 -6.26 5.74
CA GLY A 64 -2.11 -6.93 5.09
C GLY A 64 -2.40 -8.39 4.74
N LEU A 65 -2.95 -9.15 5.69
CA LEU A 65 -3.36 -10.54 5.46
C LEU A 65 -4.44 -10.64 4.38
N GLN A 66 -5.47 -9.80 4.47
CA GLN A 66 -6.58 -9.80 3.51
C GLN A 66 -6.10 -9.41 2.11
N LEU A 67 -5.27 -8.37 1.99
CA LEU A 67 -4.72 -7.96 0.70
C LEU A 67 -3.84 -9.05 0.09
N ARG A 68 -3.01 -9.71 0.90
CA ARG A 68 -2.20 -10.84 0.47
C ARG A 68 -3.06 -11.97 -0.10
N ASP A 69 -4.14 -12.34 0.58
CA ASP A 69 -5.08 -13.34 0.10
C ASP A 69 -5.70 -12.95 -1.24
N TYR A 70 -6.05 -11.68 -1.43
CA TYR A 70 -6.57 -11.18 -2.70
C TYR A 70 -5.54 -11.19 -3.84
N VAL A 71 -4.30 -10.79 -3.57
CA VAL A 71 -3.22 -10.85 -4.56
C VAL A 71 -2.96 -12.29 -4.98
N ASN A 72 -2.90 -13.23 -4.03
CA ASN A 72 -2.74 -14.65 -4.32
C ASN A 72 -3.91 -15.22 -5.12
N ALA A 73 -5.14 -14.88 -4.75
CA ALA A 73 -6.35 -15.24 -5.50
C ALA A 73 -6.32 -14.70 -6.94
N TRP A 74 -5.82 -13.48 -7.14
CA TRP A 74 -5.71 -12.89 -8.48
C TRP A 74 -4.72 -13.65 -9.36
N ARG A 75 -3.58 -14.09 -8.80
CA ARG A 75 -2.63 -14.94 -9.53
C ARG A 75 -3.23 -16.30 -9.89
N ASP A 76 -4.06 -16.87 -9.04
CA ASP A 76 -4.80 -18.10 -9.37
C ASP A 76 -5.82 -17.87 -10.49
N VAL A 77 -6.54 -16.75 -10.51
CA VAL A 77 -7.46 -16.36 -11.60
C VAL A 77 -6.71 -16.22 -12.91
N GLU A 78 -5.57 -15.51 -12.90
CA GLU A 78 -4.73 -15.26 -14.07
C GLU A 78 -4.21 -16.58 -14.67
N HIS A 79 -3.90 -17.58 -13.84
CA HIS A 79 -3.36 -18.86 -14.29
C HIS A 79 -4.41 -19.94 -14.60
N ARG A 80 -5.55 -19.95 -13.91
CA ARG A 80 -6.53 -21.05 -13.97
C ARG A 80 -7.90 -20.64 -14.52
N HIS A 81 -8.16 -19.35 -14.68
CA HIS A 81 -9.44 -18.79 -15.12
C HIS A 81 -10.66 -19.24 -14.28
N GLU A 82 -10.44 -19.68 -13.05
CA GLU A 82 -11.49 -20.17 -12.15
C GLU A 82 -11.38 -19.48 -10.79
N TYR A 83 -12.37 -18.62 -10.47
CA TYR A 83 -12.55 -18.08 -9.12
C TYR A 83 -14.03 -17.71 -8.89
N PRO A 84 -14.58 -17.94 -7.68
CA PRO A 84 -16.01 -17.76 -7.41
C PRO A 84 -16.47 -16.30 -7.31
N VAL A 85 -15.57 -15.33 -7.46
CA VAL A 85 -15.84 -13.89 -7.36
C VAL A 85 -15.59 -13.23 -8.72
N PRO A 86 -16.40 -12.24 -9.15
CA PRO A 86 -16.13 -11.49 -10.37
C PRO A 86 -14.72 -10.88 -10.33
N GLU A 87 -13.93 -11.10 -11.38
CA GLU A 87 -12.55 -10.59 -11.52
C GLU A 87 -12.43 -9.10 -11.16
N ASN A 88 -13.34 -8.27 -11.66
CA ASN A 88 -13.32 -6.84 -11.40
C ASN A 88 -13.53 -6.49 -9.92
N ALA A 89 -14.33 -7.27 -9.19
CA ALA A 89 -14.52 -7.04 -7.76
C ALA A 89 -13.24 -7.36 -7.00
N LEU A 90 -12.56 -8.48 -7.33
CA LEU A 90 -11.28 -8.82 -6.72
C LEU A 90 -10.20 -7.76 -6.99
N ARG A 91 -10.07 -7.29 -8.24
CA ARG A 91 -9.10 -6.24 -8.61
C ARG A 91 -9.38 -4.92 -7.89
N GLN A 92 -10.65 -4.56 -7.69
CA GLN A 92 -11.02 -3.40 -6.88
C GLN A 92 -10.60 -3.55 -5.41
N GLU A 93 -10.84 -4.70 -4.80
CA GLU A 93 -10.42 -4.97 -3.43
C GLU A 93 -8.89 -4.89 -3.28
N ILE A 94 -8.13 -5.41 -4.25
CA ILE A 94 -6.67 -5.27 -4.29
C ILE A 94 -6.27 -3.79 -4.34
N HIS A 95 -6.90 -3.02 -5.23
CA HIS A 95 -6.57 -1.61 -5.41
C HIS A 95 -6.83 -0.79 -4.15
N PHE A 96 -8.00 -0.95 -3.53
CA PHE A 96 -8.33 -0.22 -2.30
C PHE A 96 -7.52 -0.69 -1.10
N GLY A 97 -7.29 -2.01 -0.96
CA GLY A 97 -6.42 -2.54 0.09
C GLY A 97 -5.00 -1.97 0.01
N TRP A 98 -4.44 -1.88 -1.21
CA TRP A 98 -3.12 -1.27 -1.41
C TRP A 98 -3.11 0.23 -1.07
N ILE A 99 -4.15 0.98 -1.44
CA ILE A 99 -4.28 2.40 -1.06
C ILE A 99 -4.27 2.57 0.46
N HIS A 100 -5.00 1.74 1.21
CA HIS A 100 -5.06 1.84 2.67
C HIS A 100 -3.67 1.63 3.31
N LEU A 101 -2.92 0.62 2.86
CA LEU A 101 -1.57 0.39 3.38
C LEU A 101 -0.59 1.52 2.98
N CYS A 102 -0.72 2.06 1.76
CA CYS A 102 0.07 3.22 1.32
C CYS A 102 -0.24 4.47 2.16
N GLN A 103 -1.50 4.69 2.52
CA GLN A 103 -1.91 5.78 3.41
C GLN A 103 -1.39 5.58 4.83
N ALA A 104 -1.44 4.34 5.33
CA ALA A 104 -0.90 4.00 6.63
C ALA A 104 0.60 4.33 6.70
N VAL A 105 1.38 4.01 5.67
CA VAL A 105 2.84 4.17 5.68
C VAL A 105 3.33 5.59 5.34
N ALA A 106 2.48 6.46 4.79
CA ALA A 106 2.86 7.77 4.26
C ALA A 106 3.61 8.66 5.28
N GLY A 107 3.27 8.54 6.57
CA GLY A 107 3.92 9.26 7.66
C GLY A 107 5.42 8.95 7.84
N TRP A 108 5.91 7.87 7.23
CA TRP A 108 7.32 7.44 7.29
C TRP A 108 8.07 7.65 5.97
N SER A 109 7.57 8.48 5.05
CA SER A 109 8.22 8.76 3.76
C SER A 109 9.66 9.27 3.85
N GLY A 110 10.06 9.88 4.98
CA GLY A 110 11.44 10.31 5.24
C GLY A 110 12.34 9.25 5.90
N HIS A 111 11.84 8.04 6.16
CA HIS A 111 12.61 6.97 6.80
C HIS A 111 13.57 6.30 5.81
N ALA A 112 14.77 5.91 6.26
CA ALA A 112 15.81 5.38 5.36
C ALA A 112 15.41 4.05 4.69
N GLU A 113 14.61 3.23 5.36
CA GLU A 113 14.07 1.97 4.84
C GLU A 113 12.78 2.15 4.03
N PHE A 114 12.29 3.38 3.86
CA PHE A 114 11.07 3.64 3.09
C PHE A 114 11.31 3.40 1.59
N ASN A 115 10.52 2.50 0.99
CA ASN A 115 10.61 2.24 -0.44
C ASN A 115 9.64 3.14 -1.24
N ALA A 116 10.09 4.33 -1.61
CA ALA A 116 9.28 5.28 -2.38
C ALA A 116 8.93 4.82 -3.80
N ALA A 117 9.70 3.90 -4.39
CA ALA A 117 9.43 3.38 -5.73
C ALA A 117 8.21 2.45 -5.75
N ARG A 118 7.96 1.74 -4.63
CA ARG A 118 6.90 0.75 -4.52
C ARG A 118 5.75 1.21 -3.64
N TRP A 119 6.02 1.77 -2.46
CA TRP A 119 5.00 2.10 -1.44
C TRP A 119 4.31 3.43 -1.72
N ARG A 120 3.56 3.45 -2.82
CA ARG A 120 2.78 4.58 -3.30
C ARG A 120 1.47 4.10 -3.92
N VAL A 121 0.52 5.01 -4.05
CA VAL A 121 -0.71 4.73 -4.80
C VAL A 121 -0.35 4.41 -6.25
N LEU A 122 -0.83 3.27 -6.73
CA LEU A 122 -0.59 2.77 -8.09
C LEU A 122 -1.77 3.11 -9.00
N ARG A 123 -1.52 3.07 -10.31
CA ARG A 123 -2.58 3.23 -11.32
C ARG A 123 -3.54 2.03 -11.28
N TRP A 124 -4.75 2.25 -11.78
CA TRP A 124 -5.80 1.22 -11.81
C TRP A 124 -5.39 0.04 -12.68
N PHE A 125 -5.26 -1.11 -12.05
CA PHE A 125 -5.16 -2.46 -12.60
C PHE A 125 -4.12 -2.67 -13.70
N CYS A 126 -4.35 -2.13 -14.91
CA CYS A 126 -3.48 -2.22 -16.07
C CYS A 126 -3.67 -0.98 -16.98
N PRO A 127 -2.80 -0.72 -17.97
CA PRO A 127 -2.90 0.45 -18.84
C PRO A 127 -4.30 0.64 -19.47
N GLN A 128 -4.90 -0.44 -19.97
CA GLN A 128 -6.20 -0.39 -20.65
C GLN A 128 -7.34 -0.04 -19.69
N HIS A 129 -7.25 -0.50 -18.43
CA HIS A 129 -8.27 -0.16 -17.43
C HIS A 129 -8.10 1.28 -16.93
N GLN A 130 -6.86 1.74 -16.78
CA GLN A 130 -6.56 3.12 -16.44
C GLN A 130 -7.16 4.08 -17.49
N GLU A 131 -6.97 3.81 -18.79
CA GLU A 131 -7.57 4.61 -19.88
C GLU A 131 -9.10 4.62 -19.80
N PHE A 132 -9.73 3.48 -19.49
CA PHE A 132 -11.17 3.40 -19.30
C PHE A 132 -11.66 4.26 -18.12
N VAL A 133 -10.97 4.22 -16.98
CA VAL A 133 -11.31 5.02 -15.79
C VAL A 133 -11.14 6.50 -16.08
N GLU A 134 -10.04 6.91 -16.74
CA GLU A 134 -9.79 8.30 -17.11
C GLU A 134 -10.88 8.83 -18.05
N ALA A 135 -11.27 8.04 -19.06
CA ALA A 135 -12.37 8.39 -19.97
C ALA A 135 -13.74 8.46 -19.27
N ALA A 136 -13.97 7.62 -18.26
CA ALA A 136 -15.25 7.57 -17.52
C ALA A 136 -15.37 8.66 -16.44
N THR A 137 -14.26 9.07 -15.83
CA THR A 137 -14.23 10.01 -14.69
C THR A 137 -13.84 11.44 -15.09
N GLY A 138 -13.28 11.63 -16.28
CA GLY A 138 -12.85 12.93 -16.81
C GLY A 138 -11.66 13.48 -16.02
N ASP A 139 -10.43 13.08 -16.38
CA ASP A 139 -9.11 13.54 -15.90
C ASP A 139 -8.89 13.69 -14.37
N ALA A 140 -9.89 13.42 -13.53
CA ALA A 140 -9.90 13.77 -12.11
C ALA A 140 -9.18 12.75 -11.21
N TRP A 141 -8.83 11.56 -11.73
CA TRP A 141 -8.08 10.56 -10.97
C TRP A 141 -6.63 10.46 -11.48
N THR A 142 -5.83 11.48 -11.20
CA THR A 142 -4.38 11.37 -11.30
C THR A 142 -3.84 10.92 -9.96
N CYS A 143 -3.19 9.74 -9.92
CA CYS A 143 -2.25 9.44 -8.86
C CYS A 143 -1.17 10.52 -8.99
N ALA A 144 -1.10 11.46 -8.05
CA ALA A 144 -0.10 12.51 -8.08
C ALA A 144 1.27 11.85 -8.32
N GLU A 145 1.88 12.13 -9.47
CA GLU A 145 3.29 11.83 -9.65
C GLU A 145 4.04 12.62 -8.58
N PRO A 146 5.14 12.09 -8.02
CA PRO A 146 5.94 12.83 -7.06
C PRO A 146 6.55 14.04 -7.78
N ASP A 147 5.84 15.16 -7.79
CA ASP A 147 6.41 16.45 -8.12
C ASP A 147 7.54 16.72 -7.12
N GLU A 148 8.68 17.16 -7.65
CA GLU A 148 9.82 17.69 -6.91
C GLU A 148 9.35 18.58 -5.74
N PRO A 149 10.08 18.63 -4.60
CA PRO A 149 9.60 19.31 -3.41
C PRO A 149 9.38 20.80 -3.70
N ALA A 150 8.13 21.18 -3.96
CA ALA A 150 7.73 22.56 -4.00
C ALA A 150 7.87 23.09 -2.57
N THR A 151 8.93 23.88 -2.34
CA THR A 151 9.12 24.71 -1.16
C THR A 151 7.97 25.71 -1.05
N GLY A 152 6.83 25.26 -0.52
CA GLY A 152 5.66 26.06 -0.26
C GLY A 152 5.32 25.96 1.21
N THR A 153 5.82 26.90 2.01
CA THR A 153 5.46 27.06 3.43
C THR A 153 3.95 27.15 3.59
N TRP A 154 3.33 26.13 4.17
CA TRP A 154 1.93 26.15 4.58
C TRP A 154 1.75 27.15 5.73
N ARG A 155 0.82 28.10 5.57
CA ARG A 155 0.32 28.95 6.67
C ARG A 155 -1.13 28.56 6.96
N PRO A 156 -1.50 28.26 8.22
CA PRO A 156 -2.89 28.04 8.57
C PRO A 156 -3.69 29.34 8.43
N ALA A 157 -4.88 29.24 7.83
CA ALA A 157 -5.85 30.31 7.84
C ALA A 157 -6.36 30.54 9.27
N ALA A 158 -6.29 31.79 9.73
CA ALA A 158 -6.93 32.20 10.98
C ALA A 158 -8.45 32.27 10.76
N HIS A 159 -9.21 31.55 11.59
CA HIS A 159 -10.66 31.70 11.63
C HIS A 159 -11.06 32.87 12.57
N PRO A 160 -12.13 33.61 12.23
CA PRO A 160 -12.62 34.77 12.99
C PRO A 160 -13.30 34.40 14.31
#